data_AF-A0A7M5UTM9-F1
#
_entry.id   AF-A0A7M5UTM9-F1
#
_cell.length_a   1.000
_cell.length_b   1.000
_cell.length_c   1.000
_cell.angle_alpha   90.00
_cell.angle_beta   90.00
_cell.angle_gamma   90.00
#
_symmetry.space_group_name_H-M   'P 1'
#
loop_
_entity.id
_entity.type
_entity.pdbx_description
1 polymer ?
#
loop_
_entity_poly.entity_id
_entity_poly.type
_entity_poly.pdbx_seq_one_letter_code
_entity_poly.pdbx_strand_id
1 'polypeptide(L)'
;MKTLFTFTTLTLAFVCRWTWAADDIEYPDLTKCPIQVQPMGCYRDKDTPNRALPDQIANSRDPGSTVFMEPNLNNHWGNFAAFLANFICQCAKKAAKEKRGQYIGIQYYAECWSGEKDTSDPQSEAYKKYGEANAQCIDNNYEKYDGSKSPCGLYAGTQLTNYVYKITELDQDVLCPLHFKPMGCYNDNQVKPRPLPDYIMNERDYTLPNWNGHIIDWNGWDKYMPALICRCAMAAKKGNYKYFGIQFYGECWAGNDEKELKKDGDADKDKCLVKLGAPPYGQYCPSKSEQEGMCHPQLCVGVQKTNYVYEMLQGPGPCSKNPCKPNEKCIPNPSLKEKFKCEEVKE
;
A
#
# COMPACT_ATOMS: atom_id res chain seq x y z
N MET A 1 62.85 26.86 -28.72
CA MET A 1 62.00 25.68 -28.43
C MET A 1 62.53 25.00 -27.19
N LYS A 2 61.80 25.07 -26.07
CA LYS A 2 61.81 24.10 -24.96
C LYS A 2 60.62 24.47 -24.07
N THR A 3 59.54 23.73 -24.27
CA THR A 3 58.25 23.87 -23.58
C THR A 3 58.39 23.35 -22.15
N LEU A 4 58.06 24.17 -21.16
CA LEU A 4 57.86 23.71 -19.78
C LEU A 4 56.46 23.10 -19.68
N PHE A 5 56.37 21.81 -19.38
CA PHE A 5 55.12 21.18 -18.93
C PHE A 5 55.19 21.00 -17.41
N THR A 6 54.39 21.77 -16.69
CA THR A 6 54.09 21.56 -15.28
C THR A 6 53.07 20.42 -15.17
N PHE A 7 53.48 19.29 -14.62
CA PHE A 7 52.55 18.23 -14.20
C PHE A 7 51.96 18.59 -12.83
N THR A 8 50.72 19.08 -12.82
CA THR A 8 49.90 19.07 -11.62
C THR A 8 49.28 17.67 -11.47
N THR A 9 49.76 16.91 -10.50
CA THR A 9 49.13 15.66 -10.05
C THR A 9 47.75 15.98 -9.48
N LEU A 10 46.69 15.68 -10.23
CA LEU A 10 45.32 15.71 -9.73
C LEU A 10 45.14 14.46 -8.86
N THR A 11 45.17 14.63 -7.53
CA THR A 11 44.73 13.59 -6.61
C THR A 11 43.23 13.38 -6.80
N LEU A 12 42.85 12.31 -7.51
CA LEU A 12 41.48 11.83 -7.49
C LEU A 12 41.18 11.36 -6.06
N ALA A 13 40.57 12.23 -5.26
CA ALA A 13 39.90 11.81 -4.05
C ALA A 13 38.67 10.99 -4.49
N PHE A 14 38.81 9.66 -4.52
CA PHE A 14 37.66 8.77 -4.47
C PHE A 14 36.97 9.03 -3.12
N VAL A 15 35.97 9.90 -3.13
CA VAL A 15 35.01 9.97 -2.04
C VAL A 15 34.22 8.67 -2.11
N CYS A 16 34.70 7.66 -1.40
CA CYS A 16 33.91 6.49 -1.09
C CYS A 16 32.77 6.97 -0.19
N ARG A 17 31.66 7.39 -0.80
CA ARG A 17 30.41 7.66 -0.10
C ARG A 17 29.89 6.30 0.37
N TRP A 18 30.23 5.95 1.60
CA TRP A 18 29.46 4.98 2.36
C TRP A 18 28.11 5.64 2.68
N THR A 19 27.15 5.53 1.76
CA THR A 19 25.75 5.81 2.08
C THR A 19 25.23 4.61 2.86
N TRP A 20 24.94 4.85 4.13
CA TRP A 20 24.39 3.87 5.05
C TRP A 20 23.03 3.38 4.51
N ALA A 21 22.85 2.04 4.50
CA ALA A 21 21.69 1.13 4.34
C ALA A 21 20.21 1.62 4.28
N ALA A 22 19.89 2.91 4.39
CA ALA A 22 18.52 3.41 4.39
C ALA A 22 17.92 3.62 2.99
N ASP A 23 18.75 3.73 1.94
CA ASP A 23 18.29 4.09 0.58
C ASP A 23 17.65 2.92 -0.20
N ASP A 24 17.80 1.67 0.28
CA ASP A 24 17.31 0.46 -0.41
C ASP A 24 15.99 -0.12 0.17
N ILE A 25 15.43 0.51 1.22
CA ILE A 25 14.19 0.06 1.86
C ILE A 25 12.99 0.81 1.27
N GLU A 26 12.20 0.12 0.46
CA GLU A 26 11.00 0.69 -0.19
C GLU A 26 9.85 0.91 0.82
N TYR A 27 9.63 -0.04 1.73
CA TYR A 27 8.54 -0.02 2.71
C TYR A 27 9.09 -0.03 4.15
N PRO A 28 9.48 1.13 4.70
CA PRO A 28 10.06 1.19 6.05
C PRO A 28 9.05 0.98 7.19
N ASP A 29 7.76 0.86 6.85
CA ASP A 29 6.64 0.59 7.75
C ASP A 29 5.58 -0.19 6.95
N LEU A 30 4.94 -1.19 7.56
CA LEU A 30 3.87 -1.97 6.94
C LEU A 30 2.65 -1.11 6.58
N THR A 31 2.40 0.01 7.26
CA THR A 31 1.32 0.95 6.86
C THR A 31 1.50 1.53 5.45
N LYS A 32 2.74 1.50 4.93
CA LYS A 32 3.08 1.93 3.57
C LYS A 32 3.05 0.80 2.56
N CYS A 33 2.77 -0.43 2.99
CA CYS A 33 2.70 -1.57 2.11
C CYS A 33 1.41 -1.48 1.26
N PRO A 34 1.50 -1.59 -0.07
CA PRO A 34 0.31 -1.54 -0.92
C PRO A 34 -0.53 -2.83 -0.85
N ILE A 35 0.00 -3.90 -0.23
CA ILE A 35 -0.73 -5.15 -0.03
C ILE A 35 -1.06 -5.32 1.46
N GLN A 36 -2.33 -5.54 1.74
CA GLN A 36 -2.78 -5.71 3.11
C GLN A 36 -2.42 -7.09 3.66
N VAL A 37 -1.78 -7.08 4.84
CA VAL A 37 -1.47 -8.28 5.61
C VAL A 37 -2.03 -8.19 7.02
N GLN A 38 -2.50 -9.31 7.54
CA GLN A 38 -2.98 -9.47 8.91
C GLN A 38 -2.06 -10.44 9.69
N PRO A 39 -1.51 -10.03 10.84
CA PRO A 39 -0.74 -10.92 11.72
C PRO A 39 -1.62 -12.04 12.28
N MET A 40 -1.25 -13.31 12.05
CA MET A 40 -2.04 -14.47 12.46
C MET A 40 -1.50 -15.14 13.71
N GLY A 41 -0.17 -15.21 13.88
CA GLY A 41 0.48 -15.78 15.06
C GLY A 41 1.73 -16.58 14.76
N CYS A 42 2.32 -17.18 15.79
CA CYS A 42 3.57 -17.92 15.73
C CYS A 42 3.35 -19.44 15.80
N TYR A 43 3.76 -20.17 14.78
CA TYR A 43 3.46 -21.60 14.62
C TYR A 43 4.69 -22.42 14.28
N ARG A 44 4.76 -23.63 14.84
CA ARG A 44 5.84 -24.58 14.52
C ARG A 44 5.76 -24.99 13.06
N ASP A 45 6.92 -25.23 12.49
CA ASP A 45 7.09 -25.81 11.17
C ASP A 45 7.89 -27.12 11.27
N LYS A 46 8.02 -27.80 10.13
CA LYS A 46 8.94 -28.92 9.96
C LYS A 46 9.81 -28.66 8.74
N ASP A 47 10.82 -29.51 8.56
CA ASP A 47 11.61 -29.51 7.34
C ASP A 47 10.89 -30.26 6.20
N THR A 48 11.37 -30.03 4.98
CA THR A 48 10.90 -30.69 3.75
C THR A 48 10.99 -32.22 3.90
N PRO A 49 9.97 -32.99 3.46
CA PRO A 49 8.80 -32.57 2.67
C PRO A 49 7.57 -32.18 3.52
N ASN A 50 7.70 -32.08 4.84
CA ASN A 50 6.56 -31.99 5.75
C ASN A 50 6.26 -30.57 6.24
N ARG A 51 6.71 -29.53 5.53
CA ARG A 51 6.48 -28.15 5.95
C ARG A 51 4.99 -27.81 6.03
N ALA A 52 4.63 -26.94 6.95
CA ALA A 52 3.28 -26.39 7.08
C ALA A 52 3.00 -25.36 5.97
N LEU A 53 4.04 -24.60 5.58
CA LEU A 53 4.07 -23.74 4.39
C LEU A 53 5.17 -24.27 3.47
N PRO A 54 4.83 -24.98 2.37
CA PRO A 54 5.80 -25.75 1.59
C PRO A 54 6.68 -24.93 0.65
N ASP A 55 6.24 -23.75 0.23
CA ASP A 55 6.88 -23.01 -0.86
C ASP A 55 7.77 -21.89 -0.32
N GLN A 56 9.10 -22.06 -0.35
CA GLN A 56 10.02 -20.95 -0.12
C GLN A 56 10.03 -20.04 -1.35
N ILE A 57 9.42 -18.86 -1.23
CA ILE A 57 9.27 -17.94 -2.37
C ILE A 57 10.25 -16.76 -2.29
N ALA A 58 10.81 -16.47 -1.11
CA ALA A 58 11.90 -15.51 -0.99
C ALA A 58 12.85 -15.85 0.17
N ASN A 59 14.10 -15.45 0.02
CA ASN A 59 15.12 -15.58 1.05
C ASN A 59 16.02 -14.33 1.02
N SER A 60 15.97 -13.52 2.08
CA SER A 60 16.79 -12.31 2.19
C SER A 60 17.95 -12.47 3.16
N ARG A 61 18.24 -13.68 3.66
CA ARG A 61 19.39 -13.95 4.54
C ARG A 61 20.55 -14.67 3.85
N ASP A 62 20.27 -15.38 2.77
CA ASP A 62 21.23 -16.18 2.02
C ASP A 62 21.32 -15.75 0.55
N PRO A 63 22.35 -14.96 0.18
CA PRO A 63 22.63 -14.57 -1.21
C PRO A 63 22.84 -15.72 -2.18
N GLY A 64 23.16 -16.93 -1.69
CA GLY A 64 23.30 -18.12 -2.52
C GLY A 64 21.96 -18.77 -2.89
N SER A 65 20.85 -18.34 -2.28
CA SER A 65 19.54 -18.92 -2.54
C SER A 65 19.05 -18.62 -3.96
N THR A 66 18.44 -19.61 -4.61
CA THR A 66 17.80 -19.43 -5.93
C THR A 66 16.58 -18.51 -5.89
N VAL A 67 16.04 -18.25 -4.69
CA VAL A 67 14.94 -17.32 -4.45
C VAL A 67 15.40 -16.10 -3.64
N PHE A 68 16.68 -15.74 -3.76
CA PHE A 68 17.24 -14.59 -3.07
C PHE A 68 16.47 -13.30 -3.41
N MET A 69 16.25 -12.47 -2.40
CA MET A 69 15.51 -11.21 -2.51
C MET A 69 16.27 -10.11 -1.76
N GLU A 70 16.57 -9.01 -2.43
CA GLU A 70 17.15 -7.83 -1.78
C GLU A 70 16.09 -7.01 -1.02
N PRO A 71 16.45 -6.32 0.08
CA PRO A 71 17.80 -6.21 0.63
C PRO A 71 18.24 -7.43 1.45
N ASN A 72 19.55 -7.68 1.57
CA ASN A 72 20.11 -8.74 2.42
C ASN A 72 20.08 -8.39 3.92
N LEU A 73 19.35 -9.16 4.74
CA LEU A 73 19.24 -9.02 6.20
C LEU A 73 20.58 -8.76 6.91
N ASN A 74 21.67 -9.39 6.48
CA ASN A 74 22.98 -9.24 7.13
C ASN A 74 23.48 -7.79 7.18
N ASN A 75 23.01 -6.94 6.27
CA ASN A 75 23.34 -5.51 6.22
C ASN A 75 22.34 -4.62 6.98
N HIS A 76 21.25 -5.19 7.51
CA HIS A 76 20.13 -4.43 8.08
C HIS A 76 19.74 -4.85 9.50
N TRP A 77 20.54 -5.66 10.21
CA TRP A 77 20.33 -5.92 11.65
C TRP A 77 20.29 -4.61 12.48
N GLY A 78 21.04 -3.57 12.09
CA GLY A 78 20.95 -2.25 12.74
C GLY A 78 19.63 -1.50 12.51
N ASN A 79 18.81 -1.94 11.56
CA ASN A 79 17.52 -1.36 11.21
C ASN A 79 16.48 -2.47 10.91
N PHE A 80 16.39 -3.43 11.83
CA PHE A 80 15.60 -4.65 11.62
C PHE A 80 14.10 -4.37 11.48
N ALA A 81 13.57 -3.35 12.16
CA ALA A 81 12.17 -2.95 12.02
C ALA A 81 11.82 -2.55 10.58
N ALA A 82 12.58 -1.63 9.98
CA ALA A 82 12.33 -1.20 8.61
C ALA A 82 12.59 -2.34 7.60
N PHE A 83 13.63 -3.15 7.84
CA PHE A 83 13.90 -4.34 7.04
C PHE A 83 12.72 -5.32 7.07
N LEU A 84 12.22 -5.66 8.27
CA LEU A 84 11.19 -6.66 8.45
C LEU A 84 9.86 -6.20 7.84
N ALA A 85 9.50 -4.92 8.02
CA ALA A 85 8.35 -4.33 7.33
C ALA A 85 8.47 -4.47 5.80
N ASN A 86 9.62 -4.13 5.24
CA ASN A 86 9.88 -4.25 3.81
C ASN A 86 9.84 -5.69 3.33
N PHE A 87 10.48 -6.61 4.05
CA PHE A 87 10.54 -8.02 3.70
C PHE A 87 9.16 -8.67 3.74
N ILE A 88 8.35 -8.43 4.79
CA ILE A 88 6.96 -8.90 4.87
C ILE A 88 6.16 -8.39 3.68
N CYS A 89 6.29 -7.10 3.35
CA CYS A 89 5.57 -6.50 2.24
C CYS A 89 5.95 -7.11 0.88
N GLN A 90 7.25 -7.26 0.60
CA GLN A 90 7.73 -7.87 -0.64
C GLN A 90 7.33 -9.35 -0.74
N CYS A 91 7.42 -10.08 0.37
CA CYS A 91 6.96 -11.46 0.51
C CYS A 91 5.46 -11.60 0.15
N ALA A 92 4.60 -10.75 0.74
CA ALA A 92 3.18 -10.72 0.45
C ALA A 92 2.88 -10.37 -1.01
N LYS A 93 3.54 -9.33 -1.56
CA LYS A 93 3.38 -8.94 -2.97
C LYS A 93 3.77 -10.07 -3.92
N LYS A 94 4.85 -10.79 -3.61
CA LYS A 94 5.31 -11.93 -4.41
C LYS A 94 4.32 -13.09 -4.35
N ALA A 95 3.86 -13.45 -3.15
CA ALA A 95 2.86 -14.50 -2.97
C ALA A 95 1.56 -14.21 -3.74
N ALA A 96 1.03 -12.98 -3.64
CA ALA A 96 -0.16 -12.58 -4.38
C ALA A 96 0.07 -12.57 -5.90
N LYS A 97 1.20 -12.03 -6.36
CA LYS A 97 1.55 -11.99 -7.79
C LYS A 97 1.68 -13.37 -8.41
N GLU A 98 2.31 -14.30 -7.70
CA GLU A 98 2.56 -15.65 -8.19
C GLU A 98 1.44 -16.63 -7.84
N LYS A 99 0.36 -16.16 -7.20
CA LYS A 99 -0.77 -16.97 -6.74
C LYS A 99 -0.35 -18.13 -5.82
N ARG A 100 0.61 -17.89 -4.93
CA ARG A 100 1.23 -18.87 -4.02
C ARG A 100 0.47 -19.03 -2.69
N GLY A 101 -0.85 -18.87 -2.73
CA GLY A 101 -1.72 -19.00 -1.55
C GLY A 101 -1.94 -17.71 -0.75
N GLN A 102 -2.80 -17.83 0.26
CA GLN A 102 -3.30 -16.71 1.07
C GLN A 102 -2.42 -16.40 2.30
N TYR A 103 -1.52 -17.30 2.66
CA TYR A 103 -0.71 -17.18 3.86
C TYR A 103 0.77 -17.14 3.51
N ILE A 104 1.50 -16.25 4.20
CA ILE A 104 2.95 -16.21 4.20
C ILE A 104 3.48 -16.45 5.61
N GLY A 105 4.63 -17.09 5.72
CA GLY A 105 5.34 -17.35 6.95
C GLY A 105 6.74 -16.75 6.88
N ILE A 106 7.09 -15.94 7.87
CA ILE A 106 8.44 -15.44 8.05
C ILE A 106 9.16 -16.39 9.02
N GLN A 107 10.16 -17.10 8.52
CA GLN A 107 10.99 -18.06 9.26
C GLN A 107 12.46 -17.66 9.18
N TYR A 108 13.29 -18.08 10.13
CA TYR A 108 14.71 -17.74 10.18
C TYR A 108 14.97 -16.24 9.97
N TYR A 109 14.13 -15.38 10.54
CA TYR A 109 14.20 -13.91 10.45
C TYR A 109 13.95 -13.28 9.07
N ALA A 110 14.28 -13.96 7.97
CA ALA A 110 14.20 -13.42 6.60
C ALA A 110 14.04 -14.50 5.51
N GLU A 111 13.38 -15.61 5.83
CA GLU A 111 12.87 -16.55 4.83
C GLU A 111 11.36 -16.42 4.73
N CYS A 112 10.86 -16.28 3.50
CA CYS A 112 9.46 -16.14 3.17
C CYS A 112 8.96 -17.46 2.60
N TRP A 113 8.14 -18.13 3.39
CA TRP A 113 7.45 -19.36 3.03
C TRP A 113 5.98 -19.05 2.71
N SER A 114 5.37 -19.79 1.81
CA SER A 114 3.98 -19.61 1.40
C SER A 114 3.26 -20.93 1.26
N GLY A 115 1.94 -20.88 1.29
CA GLY A 115 1.10 -22.06 1.21
C GLY A 115 -0.38 -21.68 1.05
N GLU A 116 -1.11 -22.59 0.45
CA GLU A 116 -2.54 -22.42 0.23
C GLU A 116 -3.36 -22.76 1.48
N LYS A 117 -4.59 -22.27 1.48
CA LYS A 117 -5.66 -22.80 2.31
C LYS A 117 -6.02 -24.18 1.76
N ASP A 118 -6.23 -25.15 2.64
CA ASP A 118 -6.71 -26.47 2.22
C ASP A 118 -8.06 -26.29 1.50
N THR A 119 -8.11 -26.58 0.20
CA THR A 119 -9.33 -26.43 -0.61
C THR A 119 -10.37 -27.50 -0.29
N SER A 120 -9.97 -28.58 0.40
CA SER A 120 -10.86 -29.66 0.82
C SER A 120 -11.51 -29.42 2.19
N ASP A 121 -10.95 -28.52 2.99
CA ASP A 121 -11.52 -28.07 4.25
C ASP A 121 -11.40 -26.53 4.40
N PRO A 122 -12.49 -25.78 4.17
CA PRO A 122 -12.52 -24.33 4.34
C PRO A 122 -12.20 -23.82 5.77
N GLN A 123 -12.06 -24.70 6.77
CA GLN A 123 -11.66 -24.36 8.13
C GLN A 123 -10.22 -24.81 8.47
N SER A 124 -9.60 -25.63 7.61
CA SER A 124 -8.23 -26.13 7.79
C SER A 124 -7.20 -25.06 7.41
N GLU A 125 -6.47 -24.60 8.41
CA GLU A 125 -5.34 -23.70 8.25
C GLU A 125 -4.04 -24.51 8.37
N ALA A 126 -3.48 -24.94 7.22
CA ALA A 126 -2.32 -25.82 7.15
C ALA A 126 -1.12 -25.34 7.99
N TYR A 127 -0.93 -24.01 8.08
CA TYR A 127 0.12 -23.40 8.88
C TYR A 127 0.01 -23.69 10.39
N LYS A 128 -1.16 -24.11 10.89
CA LYS A 128 -1.39 -24.46 12.31
C LYS A 128 -1.07 -25.91 12.65
N LYS A 129 -0.80 -26.76 11.65
CA LYS A 129 -0.72 -28.23 11.80
C LYS A 129 0.21 -28.73 12.91
N TYR A 130 1.26 -27.98 13.26
CA TYR A 130 2.24 -28.37 14.29
C TYR A 130 2.12 -27.62 15.62
N GLY A 131 1.07 -26.80 15.76
CA GLY A 131 0.76 -26.05 16.98
C GLY A 131 1.52 -24.74 17.14
N GLU A 132 1.10 -23.97 18.13
CA GLU A 132 1.67 -22.65 18.45
C GLU A 132 3.05 -22.74 19.09
N ALA A 133 3.87 -21.72 18.88
CA ALA A 133 5.22 -21.62 19.42
C ALA A 133 5.63 -20.18 19.71
N ASN A 134 4.78 -19.39 20.38
CA ASN A 134 5.01 -17.95 20.60
C ASN A 134 6.43 -17.58 21.04
N ALA A 135 7.02 -18.32 21.98
CA ALA A 135 8.40 -18.08 22.45
C ALA A 135 9.51 -18.31 21.40
N GLN A 136 9.18 -18.80 20.20
CA GLN A 136 10.06 -19.03 19.05
C GLN A 136 9.85 -18.03 17.92
N CYS A 137 9.04 -16.99 18.13
CA CYS A 137 9.04 -15.80 17.28
C CYS A 137 9.58 -14.61 18.06
N ILE A 138 10.11 -13.64 17.33
CA ILE A 138 10.54 -12.35 17.86
C ILE A 138 9.79 -11.23 17.17
N ASP A 139 9.71 -10.07 17.83
CA ASP A 139 9.27 -8.83 17.23
C ASP A 139 10.42 -8.06 16.57
N ASN A 140 10.12 -6.86 16.05
CA ASN A 140 11.09 -5.96 15.45
C ASN A 140 12.09 -5.33 16.44
N ASN A 141 11.90 -5.50 17.74
CA ASN A 141 12.80 -5.07 18.80
C ASN A 141 13.63 -6.24 19.36
N TYR A 142 13.59 -7.41 18.72
CA TYR A 142 14.24 -8.64 19.16
C TYR A 142 13.67 -9.24 20.44
N GLU A 143 12.50 -8.79 20.87
CA GLU A 143 11.83 -9.34 22.03
C GLU A 143 11.04 -10.59 21.65
N LYS A 144 10.88 -11.52 22.59
CA LYS A 144 10.08 -12.73 22.36
C LYS A 144 8.62 -12.33 22.15
N TYR A 145 8.00 -12.95 21.15
CA TYR A 145 6.59 -12.79 20.90
C TYR A 145 5.77 -13.31 22.09
N ASP A 146 4.97 -12.43 22.68
CA ASP A 146 4.17 -12.68 23.87
C ASP A 146 2.76 -13.23 23.57
N GLY A 147 2.41 -13.35 22.29
CA GLY A 147 1.06 -13.74 21.85
C GLY A 147 0.14 -12.55 21.54
N SER A 148 0.57 -11.31 21.81
CA SER A 148 -0.19 -10.11 21.44
C SER A 148 -0.28 -9.97 19.93
N LYS A 149 -1.41 -9.52 19.39
CA LYS A 149 -1.55 -9.27 17.94
C LYS A 149 -1.72 -7.79 17.74
N SER A 150 -0.60 -7.07 17.62
CA SER A 150 -0.64 -5.69 17.11
C SER A 150 -1.09 -5.74 15.65
N PRO A 151 -2.04 -4.90 15.20
CA PRO A 151 -2.50 -4.88 13.80
C PRO A 151 -1.35 -4.77 12.79
N CYS A 152 -0.32 -3.96 13.10
CA CYS A 152 0.90 -3.78 12.31
C CYS A 152 2.13 -4.44 12.95
N GLY A 153 1.92 -5.49 13.73
CA GLY A 153 3.01 -6.17 14.40
C GLY A 153 4.00 -6.80 13.41
N LEU A 154 5.27 -6.46 13.58
CA LEU A 154 6.39 -6.95 12.81
C LEU A 154 7.04 -8.08 13.58
N TYR A 155 6.91 -9.29 13.07
CA TYR A 155 7.34 -10.49 13.74
C TYR A 155 7.98 -11.47 12.75
N ALA A 156 8.94 -12.23 13.25
CA ALA A 156 9.58 -13.28 12.50
C ALA A 156 9.79 -14.51 13.38
N GLY A 157 9.58 -15.68 12.80
CA GLY A 157 9.93 -16.94 13.46
C GLY A 157 11.43 -17.19 13.41
N THR A 158 11.92 -17.92 14.42
CA THR A 158 13.29 -18.42 14.47
C THR A 158 13.39 -19.73 13.66
N GLN A 159 14.23 -20.67 14.09
CA GLN A 159 14.43 -21.95 13.41
C GLN A 159 13.15 -22.80 13.41
N LEU A 160 12.74 -23.28 12.24
CA LEU A 160 11.58 -24.16 12.02
C LEU A 160 10.30 -23.65 12.69
N THR A 161 10.11 -22.33 12.71
CA THR A 161 8.92 -21.66 13.23
C THR A 161 8.56 -20.55 12.26
N ASN A 162 7.29 -20.45 11.87
CA ASN A 162 6.79 -19.34 11.06
C ASN A 162 6.06 -18.36 11.96
N TYR A 163 6.38 -17.07 11.87
CA TYR A 163 5.35 -16.07 12.14
C TYR A 163 4.49 -15.90 10.89
N VAL A 164 3.19 -16.17 11.01
CA VAL A 164 2.28 -16.24 9.88
C VAL A 164 1.52 -14.94 9.72
N TYR A 165 1.46 -14.47 8.46
CA TYR A 165 0.62 -13.37 8.02
C TYR A 165 -0.39 -13.86 6.98
N LYS A 166 -1.61 -13.35 7.06
CA LYS A 166 -2.66 -13.58 6.05
C LYS A 166 -2.73 -12.39 5.11
N ILE A 167 -2.70 -12.65 3.81
CA ILE A 167 -2.91 -11.64 2.79
C ILE A 167 -4.43 -11.40 2.66
N THR A 168 -4.88 -10.17 2.90
CA THR A 168 -6.31 -9.81 2.88
C THR A 168 -6.76 -9.17 1.57
N GLU A 169 -5.82 -8.75 0.72
CA GLU A 169 -6.08 -8.26 -0.64
C GLU A 169 -5.24 -9.07 -1.65
N LEU A 170 -5.86 -10.08 -2.27
CA LEU A 170 -5.18 -11.06 -3.14
C LEU A 170 -5.21 -10.69 -4.63
N ASP A 171 -5.94 -9.65 -5.04
CA ASP A 171 -6.10 -9.30 -6.45
C ASP A 171 -5.14 -8.17 -6.85
N GLN A 172 -4.34 -8.41 -7.89
CA GLN A 172 -3.43 -7.38 -8.44
C GLN A 172 -4.18 -6.19 -9.04
N ASP A 173 -5.43 -6.40 -9.49
CA ASP A 173 -6.29 -5.32 -9.98
C ASP A 173 -6.74 -4.36 -8.86
N VAL A 174 -6.48 -4.73 -7.59
CA VAL A 174 -6.76 -3.94 -6.39
C VAL A 174 -5.52 -3.19 -5.90
N LEU A 175 -4.31 -3.57 -6.32
CA LEU A 175 -3.06 -2.92 -5.90
C LEU A 175 -2.94 -1.51 -6.51
N CYS A 176 -3.19 -0.48 -5.70
CA CYS A 176 -3.04 0.89 -6.16
C CYS A 176 -1.58 1.37 -6.08
N PRO A 177 -0.98 1.90 -7.16
CA PRO A 177 0.38 2.45 -7.13
C PRO A 177 0.46 3.80 -6.38
N LEU A 178 -0.68 4.35 -5.95
CA LEU A 178 -0.76 5.63 -5.26
C LEU A 178 -1.01 5.43 -3.77
N HIS A 179 -0.30 6.19 -2.95
CA HIS A 179 -0.50 6.20 -1.51
C HIS A 179 -1.43 7.36 -1.14
N PHE A 180 -2.47 7.03 -0.40
CA PHE A 180 -3.45 7.95 0.16
C PHE A 180 -3.93 7.38 1.50
N LYS A 181 -4.47 8.23 2.37
CA LYS A 181 -5.07 7.78 3.64
C LYS A 181 -6.53 8.22 3.73
N PRO A 182 -7.40 7.46 4.42
CA PRO A 182 -8.76 7.90 4.67
C PRO A 182 -8.77 9.10 5.62
N MET A 183 -9.68 10.04 5.35
CA MET A 183 -9.92 11.22 6.18
C MET A 183 -11.24 11.09 6.95
N GLY A 184 -12.28 10.57 6.30
CA GLY A 184 -13.57 10.33 6.95
C GLY A 184 -14.76 10.38 6.00
N CYS A 185 -15.95 10.23 6.59
CA CYS A 185 -17.25 10.26 5.94
C CYS A 185 -17.93 11.61 6.24
N TYR A 186 -18.13 12.46 5.21
CA TYR A 186 -18.63 13.82 5.38
C TYR A 186 -19.86 14.07 4.50
N ASN A 187 -20.81 14.85 5.01
CA ASN A 187 -21.99 15.23 4.24
C ASN A 187 -21.60 16.12 3.05
N ASP A 188 -22.46 16.11 2.04
CA ASP A 188 -22.40 17.02 0.91
C ASP A 188 -23.82 17.43 0.57
N ASN A 189 -24.22 18.61 1.01
CA ASN A 189 -25.56 19.13 0.77
C ASN A 189 -25.79 19.53 -0.70
N GLN A 190 -24.75 19.42 -1.55
CA GLN A 190 -24.72 19.76 -2.97
C GLN A 190 -24.92 21.25 -3.28
N VAL A 191 -24.81 22.13 -2.27
CA VAL A 191 -24.80 23.58 -2.44
C VAL A 191 -23.39 24.03 -2.83
N LYS A 192 -23.28 24.97 -3.77
CA LYS A 192 -21.97 25.52 -4.19
C LYS A 192 -21.50 26.60 -3.21
N PRO A 193 -20.19 26.68 -2.91
CA PRO A 193 -19.16 25.69 -3.27
C PRO A 193 -19.42 24.37 -2.53
N ARG A 194 -19.18 23.22 -3.17
CA ARG A 194 -19.30 21.89 -2.52
C ARG A 194 -18.06 21.60 -1.65
N PRO A 195 -18.10 20.64 -0.70
CA PRO A 195 -16.92 20.26 0.09
C PRO A 195 -15.73 19.84 -0.78
N LEU A 196 -16.02 19.03 -1.81
CA LEU A 196 -15.12 18.74 -2.93
C LEU A 196 -15.74 19.33 -4.20
N PRO A 197 -15.21 20.45 -4.73
CA PRO A 197 -15.87 21.20 -5.79
C PRO A 197 -15.82 20.54 -7.18
N ASP A 198 -14.83 19.70 -7.46
CA ASP A 198 -14.52 19.29 -8.82
C ASP A 198 -14.95 17.85 -9.10
N TYR A 199 -15.82 17.68 -10.10
CA TYR A 199 -16.32 16.38 -10.53
C TYR A 199 -15.39 15.75 -11.57
N ILE A 200 -14.32 15.11 -11.13
CA ILE A 200 -13.17 14.79 -11.99
C ILE A 200 -13.32 13.47 -12.77
N MET A 201 -14.16 12.55 -12.33
CA MET A 201 -14.36 11.25 -12.96
C MET A 201 -15.69 10.64 -12.50
N ASN A 202 -16.34 9.84 -13.36
CA ASN A 202 -17.50 9.08 -12.95
C ASN A 202 -17.60 7.68 -13.58
N GLU A 203 -18.24 6.79 -12.83
CA GLU A 203 -18.57 5.40 -13.20
C GLU A 203 -20.06 5.07 -13.04
N ARG A 204 -20.89 6.11 -12.91
CA ARG A 204 -22.34 6.00 -12.66
C ARG A 204 -23.19 6.32 -13.88
N ASP A 205 -22.74 7.28 -14.69
CA ASP A 205 -23.46 7.84 -15.83
C ASP A 205 -22.51 7.99 -17.02
N TYR A 206 -22.65 7.04 -17.95
CA TYR A 206 -21.85 6.95 -19.17
C TYR A 206 -22.15 8.05 -20.19
N THR A 207 -23.18 8.86 -19.96
CA THR A 207 -23.55 9.97 -20.85
C THR A 207 -22.77 11.25 -20.55
N LEU A 208 -22.11 11.32 -19.39
CA LEU A 208 -21.35 12.49 -18.96
C LEU A 208 -19.94 12.54 -19.58
N PRO A 209 -19.40 13.75 -19.83
CA PRO A 209 -18.09 13.91 -20.47
C PRO A 209 -16.90 13.43 -19.61
N ASN A 210 -17.10 13.26 -18.29
CA ASN A 210 -16.09 12.75 -17.36
C ASN A 210 -16.23 11.23 -17.10
N TRP A 211 -16.96 10.51 -17.96
CA TRP A 211 -16.99 9.05 -17.98
C TRP A 211 -15.62 8.46 -18.34
N ASN A 212 -15.20 7.41 -17.64
CA ASN A 212 -13.87 6.80 -17.82
C ASN A 212 -13.88 5.42 -18.47
N GLY A 213 -15.04 4.90 -18.89
CA GLY A 213 -15.17 3.56 -19.48
C GLY A 213 -15.60 2.44 -18.53
N HIS A 214 -15.81 2.71 -17.25
CA HIS A 214 -16.18 1.71 -16.24
C HIS A 214 -17.54 2.01 -15.61
N ILE A 215 -18.41 1.00 -15.49
CA ILE A 215 -19.71 1.10 -14.80
C ILE A 215 -19.60 0.46 -13.41
N ILE A 216 -20.39 0.94 -12.45
CA ILE A 216 -20.53 0.29 -11.14
C ILE A 216 -20.86 -1.19 -11.32
N ASP A 217 -19.97 -2.05 -10.81
CA ASP A 217 -20.20 -3.49 -10.73
C ASP A 217 -20.71 -3.85 -9.33
N TRP A 218 -22.04 -3.93 -9.22
CA TRP A 218 -22.74 -4.28 -7.99
C TRP A 218 -22.51 -5.73 -7.56
N ASN A 219 -22.30 -6.64 -8.51
CA ASN A 219 -22.12 -8.07 -8.24
C ASN A 219 -20.67 -8.39 -7.86
N GLY A 220 -19.71 -7.65 -8.44
CA GLY A 220 -18.28 -7.72 -8.15
C GLY A 220 -17.78 -6.64 -7.19
N TRP A 221 -18.62 -6.18 -6.25
CA TRP A 221 -18.33 -5.04 -5.38
C TRP A 221 -16.95 -5.07 -4.71
N ASP A 222 -16.59 -6.21 -4.12
CA ASP A 222 -15.34 -6.41 -3.37
C ASP A 222 -14.10 -6.19 -4.26
N LYS A 223 -14.23 -6.36 -5.59
CA LYS A 223 -13.17 -6.07 -6.57
C LYS A 223 -13.31 -4.67 -7.17
N TYR A 224 -14.55 -4.27 -7.47
CA TYR A 224 -14.85 -3.00 -8.11
C TYR A 224 -14.47 -1.80 -7.23
N MET A 225 -14.87 -1.81 -5.95
CA MET A 225 -14.75 -0.66 -5.06
C MET A 225 -13.29 -0.23 -4.81
N PRO A 226 -12.35 -1.15 -4.50
CA PRO A 226 -10.94 -0.77 -4.39
C PRO A 226 -10.35 -0.24 -5.71
N ALA A 227 -10.72 -0.86 -6.84
CA ALA A 227 -10.24 -0.45 -8.16
C ALA A 227 -10.78 0.95 -8.56
N LEU A 228 -12.04 1.25 -8.25
CA LEU A 228 -12.65 2.58 -8.40
C LEU A 228 -11.88 3.63 -7.59
N ILE A 229 -11.63 3.36 -6.31
CA ILE A 229 -10.90 4.27 -5.42
C ILE A 229 -9.51 4.56 -6.00
N CYS A 230 -8.83 3.53 -6.49
CA CYS A 230 -7.53 3.72 -7.13
C CYS A 230 -7.61 4.57 -8.42
N ARG A 231 -8.58 4.30 -9.31
CA ARG A 231 -8.79 5.12 -10.51
C ARG A 231 -9.09 6.57 -10.15
N CYS A 232 -9.88 6.80 -9.10
CA CYS A 232 -10.15 8.14 -8.59
C CYS A 232 -8.88 8.81 -8.04
N ALA A 233 -8.05 8.11 -7.28
CA ALA A 233 -6.76 8.61 -6.81
C ALA A 233 -5.83 8.99 -7.98
N MET A 234 -5.83 8.19 -9.07
CA MET A 234 -5.05 8.50 -10.27
C MET A 234 -5.58 9.74 -11.00
N ALA A 235 -6.89 9.88 -11.12
CA ALA A 235 -7.52 11.08 -11.68
C ALA A 235 -7.21 12.32 -10.81
N ALA A 236 -7.28 12.19 -9.50
CA ALA A 236 -6.95 13.25 -8.54
C ALA A 236 -5.48 13.69 -8.68
N LYS A 237 -4.55 12.72 -8.76
CA LYS A 237 -3.12 12.99 -9.00
C LYS A 237 -2.88 13.70 -10.34
N LYS A 238 -3.56 13.28 -11.41
CA LYS A 238 -3.48 13.92 -12.74
C LYS A 238 -3.99 15.37 -12.70
N GLY A 239 -5.02 15.63 -11.90
CA GLY A 239 -5.58 16.95 -11.65
C GLY A 239 -4.87 17.79 -10.59
N ASN A 240 -3.77 17.30 -10.00
CA ASN A 240 -3.05 17.93 -8.89
C ASN A 240 -3.93 18.24 -7.66
N TYR A 241 -4.83 17.33 -7.31
CA TYR A 241 -5.67 17.46 -6.11
C TYR A 241 -5.03 16.83 -4.88
N LYS A 242 -5.12 17.53 -3.74
CA LYS A 242 -4.70 17.03 -2.43
C LYS A 242 -5.71 16.04 -1.85
N TYR A 243 -6.99 16.25 -2.13
CA TYR A 243 -8.09 15.41 -1.63
C TYR A 243 -8.94 14.89 -2.77
N PHE A 244 -9.42 13.66 -2.61
CA PHE A 244 -10.47 13.11 -3.44
C PHE A 244 -11.50 12.40 -2.57
N GLY A 245 -12.71 12.24 -3.07
CA GLY A 245 -13.77 11.55 -2.38
C GLY A 245 -14.63 10.76 -3.33
N ILE A 246 -15.15 9.64 -2.83
CA ILE A 246 -16.13 8.84 -3.54
C ILE A 246 -17.52 9.16 -2.98
N GLN A 247 -18.43 9.51 -3.88
CA GLN A 247 -19.85 9.75 -3.61
C GLN A 247 -20.69 8.90 -4.56
N PHE A 248 -21.95 8.62 -4.19
CA PHE A 248 -22.89 7.86 -5.03
C PHE A 248 -22.29 6.55 -5.58
N TYR A 249 -21.47 5.85 -4.78
CA TYR A 249 -20.86 4.56 -5.12
C TYR A 249 -19.92 4.53 -6.34
N GLY A 250 -19.79 5.63 -7.09
CA GLY A 250 -19.08 5.65 -8.38
C GLY A 250 -18.73 7.04 -8.91
N GLU A 251 -19.04 8.11 -8.17
CA GLU A 251 -18.65 9.46 -8.53
C GLU A 251 -17.37 9.85 -7.79
N CYS A 252 -16.40 10.38 -8.54
CA CYS A 252 -15.12 10.82 -8.00
C CYS A 252 -15.07 12.35 -8.00
N TRP A 253 -15.02 12.90 -6.79
CA TRP A 253 -14.96 14.34 -6.52
C TRP A 253 -13.58 14.70 -5.97
N ALA A 254 -13.10 15.92 -6.22
CA ALA A 254 -11.78 16.34 -5.79
C ALA A 254 -11.72 17.81 -5.36
N GLY A 255 -10.69 18.14 -4.58
CA GLY A 255 -10.49 19.47 -3.99
C GLY A 255 -9.12 19.61 -3.33
N ASN A 256 -8.80 20.84 -2.92
CA ASN A 256 -7.50 21.17 -2.31
C ASN A 256 -7.61 21.82 -0.92
N ASP A 257 -8.79 22.27 -0.52
CA ASP A 257 -9.00 22.94 0.77
C ASP A 257 -9.50 21.94 1.83
N GLU A 258 -8.67 21.68 2.83
CA GLU A 258 -9.01 20.79 3.95
C GLU A 258 -10.18 21.32 4.78
N LYS A 259 -10.31 22.66 4.90
CA LYS A 259 -11.34 23.30 5.73
C LYS A 259 -12.73 23.09 5.14
N GLU A 260 -12.82 23.02 3.82
CA GLU A 260 -14.08 22.85 3.11
C GLU A 260 -14.62 21.41 3.20
N LEU A 261 -13.75 20.41 3.44
CA LEU A 261 -14.13 18.99 3.46
C LEU A 261 -15.24 18.67 4.47
N LYS A 262 -15.27 19.40 5.60
CA LYS A 262 -16.17 19.15 6.73
C LYS A 262 -17.24 20.21 6.93
N LYS A 263 -17.40 21.16 6.00
CA LYS A 263 -18.30 22.31 6.21
C LYS A 263 -19.77 21.92 6.37
N ASP A 264 -20.16 20.78 5.80
CA ASP A 264 -21.50 20.21 5.92
C ASP A 264 -21.61 19.19 7.09
N GLY A 265 -20.55 19.05 7.89
CA GLY A 265 -20.48 18.16 9.04
C GLY A 265 -20.10 16.70 8.71
N ASP A 266 -19.82 15.95 9.77
CA ASP A 266 -19.63 14.50 9.69
C ASP A 266 -20.95 13.82 9.28
N ALA A 267 -20.87 12.80 8.44
CA ALA A 267 -22.03 12.01 8.05
C ALA A 267 -22.28 10.87 9.05
N ASP A 268 -23.53 10.40 9.10
CA ASP A 268 -23.90 9.24 9.91
C ASP A 268 -23.11 7.99 9.49
N LYS A 269 -22.88 7.07 10.43
CA LYS A 269 -22.05 5.87 10.20
C LYS A 269 -22.54 5.01 9.04
N ASP A 270 -23.84 5.03 8.73
CA ASP A 270 -24.47 4.25 7.66
C ASP A 270 -24.32 4.88 6.27
N LYS A 271 -23.72 6.07 6.16
CA LYS A 271 -23.58 6.81 4.90
C LYS A 271 -22.30 6.51 4.13
N CYS A 272 -21.38 5.76 4.72
CA CYS A 272 -20.23 5.26 4.01
C CYS A 272 -20.05 3.76 4.23
N LEU A 273 -19.75 3.05 3.15
CA LEU A 273 -19.76 1.59 3.11
C LEU A 273 -18.39 1.04 2.71
N VAL A 274 -18.07 -0.11 3.29
CA VAL A 274 -17.04 -1.06 2.83
C VAL A 274 -17.70 -2.13 1.97
N LYS A 275 -18.85 -2.67 2.41
CA LYS A 275 -19.63 -3.70 1.69
C LYS A 275 -21.08 -3.29 1.51
N LEU A 276 -21.64 -3.64 0.35
CA LEU A 276 -23.05 -3.45 0.04
C LEU A 276 -23.95 -4.37 0.85
N GLY A 277 -25.20 -3.95 1.05
CA GLY A 277 -26.24 -4.70 1.76
C GLY A 277 -26.53 -4.15 3.15
N ALA A 278 -27.51 -4.77 3.81
CA ALA A 278 -27.77 -4.52 5.23
C ALA A 278 -26.90 -5.47 6.09
N PRO A 279 -26.54 -5.07 7.32
CA PRO A 279 -25.91 -5.98 8.28
C PRO A 279 -26.73 -7.29 8.42
N PRO A 280 -26.08 -8.46 8.53
CA PRO A 280 -24.64 -8.67 8.70
C PRO A 280 -23.83 -8.74 7.39
N TYR A 281 -24.49 -8.67 6.23
CA TYR A 281 -23.83 -8.82 4.92
C TYR A 281 -23.19 -7.52 4.43
N GLY A 282 -23.85 -6.40 4.71
CA GLY A 282 -23.29 -5.06 4.53
C GLY A 282 -22.37 -4.66 5.66
N GLN A 283 -21.39 -3.83 5.33
CA GLN A 283 -20.40 -3.33 6.27
C GLN A 283 -20.24 -1.82 6.09
N TYR A 284 -20.47 -1.10 7.18
CA TYR A 284 -20.24 0.34 7.27
C TYR A 284 -18.76 0.65 7.48
N CYS A 285 -18.38 1.87 7.12
CA CYS A 285 -17.02 2.34 7.34
C CYS A 285 -16.68 2.45 8.84
N PRO A 286 -15.45 2.08 9.24
CA PRO A 286 -15.00 2.32 10.60
C PRO A 286 -14.97 3.82 10.89
N SER A 287 -15.16 4.18 12.15
CA SER A 287 -14.89 5.52 12.65
C SER A 287 -13.42 5.90 12.44
N LYS A 288 -13.12 7.20 12.54
CA LYS A 288 -11.76 7.69 12.39
C LYS A 288 -10.77 7.02 13.36
N SER A 289 -11.15 6.85 14.63
CA SER A 289 -10.32 6.17 15.63
C SER A 289 -10.13 4.69 15.34
N GLU A 290 -11.15 4.02 14.78
CA GLU A 290 -11.02 2.61 14.37
C GLU A 290 -10.05 2.50 13.19
N GLN A 291 -10.17 3.38 12.18
CA GLN A 291 -9.25 3.45 11.05
C GLN A 291 -7.79 3.70 11.48
N GLU A 292 -7.55 4.61 12.44
CA GLU A 292 -6.21 4.90 12.97
C GLU A 292 -5.58 3.71 13.71
N GLY A 293 -6.39 2.79 14.23
CA GLY A 293 -5.93 1.55 14.86
C GLY A 293 -5.69 0.39 13.89
N MET A 294 -6.03 0.54 12.61
CA MET A 294 -5.84 -0.52 11.60
C MET A 294 -4.44 -0.42 10.99
N CYS A 295 -3.86 -1.58 10.65
CA CYS A 295 -2.58 -1.58 9.95
C CYS A 295 -2.69 -1.07 8.51
N HIS A 296 -3.75 -1.52 7.84
CA HIS A 296 -4.16 -1.01 6.56
C HIS A 296 -5.57 -0.46 6.73
N PRO A 297 -5.77 0.87 6.57
CA PRO A 297 -7.07 1.46 6.71
C PRO A 297 -8.07 0.88 5.69
N GLN A 298 -9.31 0.64 6.11
CA GLN A 298 -10.34 0.14 5.21
C GLN A 298 -10.69 1.16 4.14
N LEU A 299 -10.78 0.67 2.91
CA LEU A 299 -11.32 1.40 1.78
C LEU A 299 -12.85 1.44 1.86
N CYS A 300 -13.37 2.59 1.47
CA CYS A 300 -14.70 3.08 1.81
C CYS A 300 -15.22 4.01 0.72
N VAL A 301 -16.53 4.01 0.54
CA VAL A 301 -17.22 4.89 -0.41
C VAL A 301 -18.42 5.56 0.24
N GLY A 302 -18.72 6.79 -0.17
CA GLY A 302 -19.92 7.49 0.25
C GLY A 302 -21.14 7.10 -0.59
N VAL A 303 -22.30 7.06 0.06
CA VAL A 303 -23.60 6.84 -0.60
C VAL A 303 -24.13 8.17 -1.19
N GLN A 304 -25.45 8.31 -1.32
CA GLN A 304 -26.07 9.56 -1.77
C GLN A 304 -25.73 10.73 -0.83
N LYS A 305 -25.26 11.85 -1.41
CA LYS A 305 -24.98 13.13 -0.70
C LYS A 305 -23.96 13.03 0.44
N THR A 306 -23.01 12.10 0.31
CA THR A 306 -21.96 11.88 1.29
C THR A 306 -20.67 11.53 0.56
N ASN A 307 -19.56 12.19 0.90
CA ASN A 307 -18.23 11.81 0.42
C ASN A 307 -17.53 10.98 1.47
N TYR A 308 -16.99 9.82 1.09
CA TYR A 308 -15.86 9.27 1.83
C TYR A 308 -14.58 9.84 1.24
N VAL A 309 -13.83 10.61 2.04
CA VAL A 309 -12.72 11.44 1.58
C VAL A 309 -11.38 10.81 1.94
N TYR A 310 -10.43 10.95 1.03
CA TYR A 310 -9.04 10.53 1.15
C TYR A 310 -8.09 11.71 0.94
N GLU A 311 -6.96 11.70 1.65
CA GLU A 311 -5.83 12.62 1.43
C GLU A 311 -4.72 11.90 0.66
N MET A 312 -4.25 12.51 -0.42
CA MET A 312 -3.09 12.02 -1.18
C MET A 312 -1.81 12.19 -0.35
N LEU A 313 -1.10 11.08 -0.09
CA LEU A 313 0.15 11.09 0.71
C LEU A 313 1.40 11.27 -0.15
N GLN A 314 1.32 10.91 -1.43
CA GLN A 314 2.36 11.28 -2.38
C GLN A 314 2.24 12.78 -2.60
N GLY A 315 3.30 13.52 -2.24
CA GLY A 315 3.38 14.97 -2.43
C GLY A 315 2.93 15.37 -3.84
N PRO A 316 2.43 16.60 -4.00
CA PRO A 316 1.77 16.98 -5.24
C PRO A 316 2.78 16.82 -6.38
N GLY A 317 2.30 16.32 -7.53
CA GLY A 317 3.15 15.89 -8.63
C GLY A 317 4.18 16.95 -9.03
N PRO A 318 5.18 16.63 -9.85
CA PRO A 318 6.24 17.58 -10.20
C PRO A 318 5.72 18.88 -10.86
N CYS A 319 4.47 18.90 -11.33
CA CYS A 319 3.77 20.08 -11.84
C CYS A 319 3.01 20.90 -10.78
N SER A 320 3.14 20.57 -9.50
CA SER A 320 2.33 21.08 -8.39
C SER A 320 2.45 22.57 -8.09
N LYS A 321 3.58 23.18 -8.41
CA LYS A 321 3.81 24.63 -8.25
C LYS A 321 3.66 25.41 -9.55
N ASN A 322 3.07 24.79 -10.58
CA ASN A 322 3.15 25.23 -11.97
C ASN A 322 4.57 25.74 -12.32
N PRO A 323 5.57 24.84 -12.34
CA PRO A 323 6.96 25.23 -12.52
C PRO A 323 7.27 25.81 -13.92
N CYS A 324 6.29 25.76 -14.83
CA CYS A 324 6.42 26.21 -16.21
C CYS A 324 5.99 27.67 -16.37
N LYS A 325 6.43 28.30 -17.46
CA LYS A 325 6.07 29.70 -17.76
C LYS A 325 4.56 29.82 -18.04
N PRO A 326 3.98 31.03 -17.95
CA PRO A 326 2.54 31.26 -18.17
C PRO A 326 1.95 30.70 -19.47
N ASN A 327 2.77 30.50 -20.53
CA ASN A 327 2.34 29.99 -21.84
C ASN A 327 2.75 28.53 -22.10
N GLU A 328 3.22 27.85 -21.06
CA GLU A 328 3.68 26.47 -21.12
C GLU A 328 2.82 25.60 -20.22
N LYS A 329 2.51 24.39 -20.69
CA LYS A 329 1.85 23.37 -19.92
C LYS A 329 2.89 22.45 -19.29
N CYS A 330 2.85 22.32 -17.97
CA CYS A 330 3.62 21.30 -17.28
C CYS A 330 3.05 19.90 -17.56
N ILE A 331 3.92 18.99 -18.01
CA ILE A 331 3.60 17.60 -18.30
C ILE A 331 4.51 16.70 -17.44
N PRO A 332 3.95 15.85 -16.58
CA PRO A 332 4.74 14.88 -15.82
C PRO A 332 5.55 13.97 -16.77
N ASN A 333 6.84 13.80 -16.51
CA ASN A 333 7.73 12.96 -17.30
C ASN A 333 8.66 12.15 -16.39
N PRO A 334 8.40 10.84 -16.19
CA PRO A 334 9.21 10.00 -15.32
C PRO A 334 10.59 9.64 -15.91
N SER A 335 10.84 9.90 -17.20
CA SER A 335 12.11 9.56 -17.88
C SER A 335 13.15 10.68 -17.83
N LEU A 336 12.82 11.85 -17.29
CA LEU A 336 13.72 12.99 -17.18
C LEU A 336 14.33 13.07 -15.76
N LYS A 337 15.52 13.68 -15.69
CA LYS A 337 16.22 13.97 -14.43
C LYS A 337 15.37 14.87 -13.51
N GLU A 338 14.59 15.77 -14.09
CA GLU A 338 13.48 16.47 -13.45
C GLU A 338 12.19 15.76 -13.85
N LYS A 339 11.32 15.39 -12.91
CA LYS A 339 10.15 14.51 -13.16
C LYS A 339 9.03 15.16 -14.01
N PHE A 340 9.30 16.24 -14.74
CA PHE A 340 8.36 16.98 -15.59
C PHE A 340 9.05 17.58 -16.84
N LYS A 341 8.24 17.99 -17.83
CA LYS A 341 8.63 18.85 -18.95
C LYS A 341 7.61 19.96 -19.13
N CYS A 342 8.04 21.10 -19.67
CA CYS A 342 7.16 22.20 -20.07
C CYS A 342 6.98 22.15 -21.59
N GLU A 343 5.74 22.16 -22.07
CA GLU A 343 5.41 22.23 -23.51
C GLU A 343 4.66 23.52 -23.82
N GLU A 344 5.06 24.22 -24.88
CA GLU A 344 4.34 25.40 -25.36
C GLU A 344 2.91 25.03 -25.78
N VAL A 345 1.94 25.79 -25.30
CA VAL A 345 0.56 25.69 -25.78
C VAL A 345 0.52 26.38 -27.14
N LYS A 346 0.45 25.61 -28.24
CA LYS A 346 0.15 26.18 -29.55
C LYS A 346 -1.32 26.59 -29.57
N GLU A 347 -1.57 27.88 -29.77
CA GLU A 347 -2.91 28.42 -30.08
C GLU A 347 -3.48 27.83 -31.37
#